data_AF-A0A7V9CK00-F1
#
_entry.id   AF-A0A7V9CK00-F1
#
_cell.length_a   1.000
_cell.length_b   1.000
_cell.length_c   1.000
_cell.angle_alpha   90.00
_cell.angle_beta   90.00
_cell.angle_gamma   90.00
#
_symmetry.space_group_name_H-M   'P 1'
#
loop_
_entity.id
_entity.type
_entity.pdbx_description
1 polymer ?
#
loop_
_entity_poly.entity_id
_entity_poly.type
_entity_poly.pdbx_seq_one_letter_code
_entity_poly.pdbx_strand_id
1 'polypeptide(L)'
;MGRQSSGFSPAALGRLGLSREMLGAVERLDLPHGLVDQARGPASMGSPPQGVPGAGLVWPQPSAAATEVDARSDVLRQLGVDLALQPAGGILHVMPQGAGSFQLRAALPDAPVYPPDGDGGVRIALRQLGRFVIESTDGVVLAVGWVESDALLLQPVYGWPAPPLEDWNVNTTDRAMQDIVARGRDTDAWQRTVLAGVLARLATPAAVDVRALMARGDVTALSRAFVGEPRGWARRLAPSAVDALEAHATRRARALGHDLADLFDTLSIEGFEASRSWEGLCYRRDDLEGIRVLLREGGAGHALERLLADADRTGRAVRGNLGDAVDATDERLRRVALGDPAAWWGSTAYHTHLF
;
A
#
# COMPACT_ATOMS: atom_id res chain seq x y z
N MET A 1 -8.90 -32.16 -13.54
CA MET A 1 -8.99 -32.00 -12.06
C MET A 1 -8.44 -30.62 -11.73
N GLY A 2 -9.29 -29.65 -11.39
CA GLY A 2 -8.85 -28.30 -11.04
C GLY A 2 -8.12 -28.32 -9.69
N ARG A 3 -6.89 -27.79 -9.64
CA ARG A 3 -6.19 -27.58 -8.37
C ARG A 3 -7.05 -26.65 -7.52
N GLN A 4 -7.49 -27.11 -6.35
CA GLN A 4 -8.12 -26.24 -5.36
C GLN A 4 -7.17 -25.07 -5.09
N SER A 5 -7.69 -23.83 -5.12
CA SER A 5 -6.89 -22.64 -4.88
C SER A 5 -6.23 -22.74 -3.51
N SER A 6 -4.91 -22.67 -3.47
CA SER A 6 -4.06 -22.84 -2.28
C SER A 6 -4.22 -21.74 -1.21
N GLY A 7 -4.96 -20.67 -1.52
CA GLY A 7 -5.22 -19.56 -0.60
C GLY A 7 -6.08 -19.90 0.62
N PHE A 8 -6.41 -18.86 1.39
CA PHE A 8 -7.30 -18.99 2.55
C PHE A 8 -8.72 -19.35 2.11
N SER A 9 -9.37 -20.26 2.87
CA SER A 9 -10.78 -20.57 2.62
C SER A 9 -11.67 -19.37 2.97
N PRO A 10 -12.83 -19.19 2.31
CA PRO A 10 -13.78 -18.13 2.67
C PRO A 10 -14.16 -18.14 4.16
N ALA A 11 -14.28 -19.32 4.77
CA ALA A 11 -14.55 -19.45 6.20
C ALA A 11 -13.38 -18.96 7.08
N ALA A 12 -12.13 -19.18 6.66
CA ALA A 12 -10.97 -18.65 7.38
C ALA A 12 -10.91 -17.12 7.30
N LEU A 13 -11.16 -16.54 6.11
CA LEU A 13 -11.25 -15.10 5.93
C LEU A 13 -12.39 -14.48 6.74
N GLY A 14 -13.57 -15.11 6.72
CA GLY A 14 -14.72 -14.63 7.50
C GLY A 14 -14.46 -14.59 9.01
N ARG A 15 -13.66 -15.53 9.54
CA ARG A 15 -13.24 -15.49 10.96
C ARG A 15 -12.26 -14.36 11.28
N LEU A 16 -11.55 -13.84 10.28
CA LEU A 16 -10.72 -12.64 10.39
C LEU A 16 -11.52 -11.35 10.12
N GLY A 17 -12.84 -11.45 9.88
CA GLY A 17 -13.67 -10.32 9.46
C GLY A 17 -13.36 -9.84 8.04
N LEU A 18 -12.70 -10.65 7.21
CA LEU A 18 -12.26 -10.29 5.87
C LEU A 18 -13.16 -10.92 4.81
N SER A 19 -13.44 -10.15 3.75
CA SER A 19 -14.02 -10.65 2.50
C SER A 19 -12.95 -10.73 1.41
N ARG A 20 -13.21 -11.46 0.32
CA ARG A 20 -12.27 -11.54 -0.81
C ARG A 20 -12.00 -10.19 -1.47
N GLU A 21 -12.98 -9.30 -1.47
CA GLU A 21 -12.87 -7.95 -2.05
C GLU A 21 -11.93 -7.04 -1.27
N MET A 22 -11.61 -7.39 -0.02
CA MET A 22 -10.65 -6.68 0.82
C MET A 22 -9.21 -7.15 0.62
N LEU A 23 -8.98 -8.17 -0.21
CA LEU A 23 -7.66 -8.74 -0.45
C LEU A 23 -7.05 -8.19 -1.75
N GLY A 24 -5.73 -7.99 -1.75
CA GLY A 24 -5.01 -7.69 -2.98
C GLY A 24 -4.61 -8.92 -3.78
N ALA A 25 -3.82 -8.68 -4.82
CA ALA A 25 -3.20 -9.74 -5.60
C ALA A 25 -2.23 -10.55 -4.73
N VAL A 26 -2.08 -11.84 -5.05
CA VAL A 26 -1.08 -12.68 -4.39
C VAL A 26 0.29 -12.36 -4.97
N GLU A 27 1.19 -11.91 -4.11
CA GLU A 27 2.60 -11.75 -4.42
C GLU A 27 3.33 -13.06 -4.15
N ARG A 28 4.19 -13.45 -5.11
CA ARG A 28 5.03 -14.64 -5.00
C ARG A 28 6.47 -14.23 -4.80
N LEU A 29 7.02 -14.60 -3.65
CA LEU A 29 8.41 -14.40 -3.29
C LEU A 29 9.11 -15.76 -3.40
N ASP A 30 9.90 -15.93 -4.45
CA ASP A 30 10.63 -17.18 -4.67
C ASP A 30 11.64 -17.41 -3.53
N LEU A 31 11.56 -18.59 -2.93
CA LEU A 31 12.48 -19.01 -1.89
C LEU A 31 13.71 -19.66 -2.56
N PRO A 32 14.93 -19.43 -2.04
CA PRO A 32 16.12 -20.12 -2.53
C PRO A 32 15.91 -21.64 -2.62
N HIS A 33 16.28 -22.24 -3.75
CA HIS A 33 16.13 -23.68 -3.98
C HIS A 33 16.76 -24.48 -2.84
N GLY A 34 16.04 -25.50 -2.35
CA GLY A 34 16.46 -26.35 -1.24
C GLY A 34 16.09 -25.84 0.16
N LEU A 35 15.63 -24.58 0.31
CA LEU A 35 15.12 -24.08 1.59
C LEU A 35 13.90 -24.88 2.04
N VAL A 36 13.00 -25.21 1.10
CA VAL A 36 11.80 -26.00 1.39
C VAL A 36 12.11 -27.49 1.55
N ASP A 37 13.09 -28.04 0.84
CA ASP A 37 13.47 -29.45 1.00
C ASP A 37 14.23 -29.69 2.32
N GLN A 38 15.12 -28.76 2.71
CA GLN A 38 15.69 -28.74 4.06
C GLN A 38 14.63 -28.45 5.13
N ALA A 39 13.57 -27.72 4.77
CA ALA A 39 12.40 -27.50 5.62
C ALA A 39 11.50 -28.72 5.80
N ARG A 40 11.41 -29.57 4.78
CA ARG A 40 10.58 -30.80 4.73
C ARG A 40 11.29 -32.04 5.26
N GLY A 41 12.61 -31.98 5.50
CA GLY A 41 13.33 -33.02 6.22
C GLY A 41 12.60 -33.36 7.53
N PRO A 42 12.61 -34.63 7.98
CA PRO A 42 11.87 -35.06 9.16
C PRO A 42 12.28 -34.16 10.32
N ALA A 43 11.36 -33.30 10.75
CA ALA A 43 11.53 -32.55 11.97
C ALA A 43 11.76 -33.62 13.04
N SER A 44 12.99 -33.69 13.55
CA SER A 44 13.26 -34.25 14.87
C SER A 44 12.52 -33.33 15.84
N MET A 45 11.21 -33.48 15.89
CA MET A 45 10.31 -32.85 16.82
C MET A 45 10.66 -33.42 18.19
N GLY A 46 11.68 -32.84 18.82
CA GLY A 46 11.56 -32.61 20.25
C GLY A 46 10.21 -31.93 20.42
N SER A 47 9.29 -32.63 21.08
CA SER A 47 7.96 -32.09 21.34
C SER A 47 8.12 -30.68 21.89
N PRO A 48 7.36 -29.67 21.41
CA PRO A 48 7.34 -28.39 22.09
C PRO A 48 7.05 -28.69 23.57
N PRO A 49 7.83 -28.15 24.52
CA PRO A 49 7.68 -28.49 25.92
C PRO A 49 6.23 -28.22 26.35
N GLN A 50 5.44 -29.29 26.43
CA GLN A 50 4.06 -29.24 26.89
C GLN A 50 4.14 -29.00 28.39
N GLY A 51 3.89 -27.79 28.85
CA GLY A 51 3.74 -27.59 30.29
C GLY A 51 3.83 -26.17 30.86
N VAL A 52 4.24 -25.14 30.12
CA VAL A 52 4.32 -23.80 30.70
C VAL A 52 3.59 -22.78 29.83
N PRO A 53 2.38 -22.35 30.22
CA PRO A 53 1.79 -21.12 29.68
C PRO A 53 2.73 -19.97 30.05
N GLY A 54 3.46 -19.44 29.07
CA GLY A 54 4.40 -18.33 29.27
C GLY A 54 5.89 -18.67 29.15
N ALA A 55 6.28 -19.94 28.95
CA ALA A 55 7.63 -20.21 28.45
C ALA A 55 7.62 -19.92 26.95
N GLY A 56 8.08 -18.71 26.60
CA GLY A 56 8.30 -18.34 25.21
C GLY A 56 9.03 -19.47 24.50
N LEU A 57 8.56 -19.84 23.31
CA LEU A 57 9.31 -20.71 22.40
C LEU A 57 10.74 -20.18 22.37
N VAL A 58 11.65 -20.91 23.01
CA VAL A 58 13.08 -20.58 22.97
C VAL A 58 13.51 -20.93 21.57
N TRP A 59 13.39 -19.95 20.68
CA TRP A 59 13.88 -20.05 19.33
C TRP A 59 15.39 -20.31 19.41
N PRO A 60 15.92 -21.25 18.63
CA PRO A 60 17.37 -21.37 18.51
C PRO A 60 17.88 -19.98 18.15
N GLN A 61 18.73 -19.41 19.01
CA GLN A 61 19.32 -18.11 18.72
C GLN A 61 19.97 -18.25 17.34
N PRO A 62 19.59 -17.40 16.36
CA PRO A 62 20.25 -17.42 15.08
C PRO A 62 21.74 -17.29 15.35
N SER A 63 22.53 -18.18 14.76
CA SER A 63 23.97 -17.98 14.71
C SER A 63 24.19 -16.56 14.17
N ALA A 64 25.01 -15.76 14.87
CA ALA A 64 25.26 -14.35 14.53
C ALA A 64 25.82 -14.13 13.11
N ALA A 65 26.08 -15.21 12.36
CA ALA A 65 26.56 -15.21 10.98
C ALA A 65 25.52 -15.62 9.92
N ALA A 66 24.23 -15.78 10.26
CA ALA A 66 23.22 -16.13 9.27
C ALA A 66 22.96 -14.93 8.32
N THR A 67 23.33 -15.08 7.05
CA THR A 67 23.05 -14.08 6.01
C THR A 67 21.54 -13.96 5.78
N GLU A 68 20.99 -12.78 6.02
CA GLU A 68 19.63 -12.41 5.63
C GLU A 68 19.60 -12.05 4.14
N VAL A 69 18.55 -12.50 3.45
CA VAL A 69 18.26 -12.17 2.05
C VAL A 69 17.01 -11.33 2.01
N ASP A 70 17.10 -10.16 1.37
CA ASP A 70 15.97 -9.26 1.16
C ASP A 70 14.84 -9.97 0.39
N ALA A 71 13.64 -9.97 0.95
CA ALA A 71 12.45 -10.62 0.42
C ALA A 71 11.47 -9.55 -0.07
N ARG A 72 11.73 -9.00 -1.26
CA ARG A 72 11.04 -7.81 -1.74
C ARG A 72 9.55 -8.04 -2.00
N SER A 73 8.72 -7.29 -1.29
CA SER A 73 7.28 -7.12 -1.53
C SER A 73 7.00 -5.63 -1.66
N ASP A 74 6.71 -5.16 -2.87
CA ASP A 74 6.49 -3.73 -3.11
C ASP A 74 5.27 -3.21 -2.35
N VAL A 75 4.20 -4.01 -2.26
CA VAL A 75 3.00 -3.59 -1.52
C VAL A 75 3.28 -3.51 -0.03
N LEU A 76 3.92 -4.51 0.58
CA LEU A 76 4.22 -4.49 2.01
C LEU A 76 5.24 -3.40 2.37
N ARG A 77 6.25 -3.19 1.52
CA ARG A 77 7.19 -2.07 1.66
C ARG A 77 6.45 -0.74 1.67
N GLN A 78 5.50 -0.54 0.76
CA GLN A 78 4.65 0.66 0.77
C GLN A 78 3.78 0.78 2.03
N LEU A 79 3.53 -0.30 2.76
CA LEU A 79 2.88 -0.29 4.08
C LEU A 79 3.84 -0.08 5.25
N GLY A 80 5.11 0.16 4.96
CA GLY A 80 6.17 0.28 5.95
C GLY A 80 6.56 -1.07 6.56
N VAL A 81 6.43 -2.16 5.80
CA VAL A 81 6.81 -3.51 6.21
C VAL A 81 7.92 -4.00 5.27
N ASP A 82 9.12 -4.16 5.82
CA ASP A 82 10.22 -4.84 5.14
C ASP A 82 10.22 -6.33 5.51
N LEU A 83 10.68 -7.15 4.58
CA LEU A 83 10.79 -8.59 4.79
C LEU A 83 12.21 -9.05 4.48
N ALA A 84 12.74 -9.88 5.36
CA ALA A 84 13.98 -10.60 5.11
C ALA A 84 13.79 -12.09 5.39
N LEU A 85 14.52 -12.93 4.65
CA LEU A 85 14.54 -14.37 4.82
C LEU A 85 15.91 -14.80 5.28
N GLN A 86 15.98 -15.63 6.32
CA GLN A 86 17.20 -16.36 6.68
C GLN A 86 17.10 -17.78 6.11
N PRO A 87 17.82 -18.10 5.00
CA PRO A 87 17.62 -19.35 4.30
C PRO A 87 17.97 -20.58 5.14
N ALA A 88 19.05 -20.51 5.93
CA ALA A 88 19.52 -21.62 6.75
C ALA A 88 18.49 -22.07 7.82
N GLY A 89 17.70 -21.13 8.35
CA GLY A 89 16.66 -21.42 9.33
C GLY A 89 15.26 -21.57 8.73
N GLY A 90 15.07 -21.14 7.48
CA GLY A 90 13.73 -20.89 6.93
C GLY A 90 12.96 -19.91 7.81
N ILE A 91 13.64 -18.87 8.30
CA ILE A 91 13.05 -17.85 9.17
C ILE A 91 12.64 -16.67 8.29
N LEU A 92 11.38 -16.26 8.40
CA LEU A 92 10.89 -14.99 7.89
C LEU A 92 11.03 -13.95 8.99
N HIS A 93 11.68 -12.85 8.67
CA HIS A 93 11.82 -11.67 9.50
C HIS A 93 10.96 -10.57 8.90
N VAL A 94 9.98 -10.08 9.67
CA VAL A 94 9.09 -8.98 9.30
C VAL A 94 9.54 -7.75 10.10
N MET A 95 9.94 -6.69 9.42
CA MET A 95 10.57 -5.51 10.03
C MET A 95 9.75 -4.25 9.74
N PRO A 96 9.63 -3.33 10.72
CA PRO A 96 9.03 -2.02 10.48
C PRO A 96 9.98 -1.06 9.75
N GLN A 97 9.43 -0.31 8.80
CA GLN A 97 10.04 0.91 8.31
C GLN A 97 9.73 2.05 9.28
N GLY A 98 10.71 2.42 10.10
CA GLY A 98 10.57 3.46 11.12
C GLY A 98 9.83 3.00 12.37
N ALA A 99 8.99 3.86 12.95
CA ALA A 99 8.39 3.65 14.28
C ALA A 99 7.20 2.67 14.34
N GLY A 100 7.03 1.80 13.35
CA GLY A 100 6.00 0.78 13.34
C GLY A 100 6.32 -0.40 14.27
N SER A 101 5.31 -1.18 14.65
CA SER A 101 5.52 -2.49 15.26
C SER A 101 4.51 -3.49 14.71
N PHE A 102 5.00 -4.68 14.41
CA PHE A 102 4.20 -5.74 13.83
C PHE A 102 4.20 -6.99 14.70
N GLN A 103 3.14 -7.75 14.59
CA GLN A 103 2.99 -9.04 15.23
C GLN A 103 2.58 -10.07 14.18
N LEU A 104 2.95 -11.31 14.44
CA LEU A 104 2.55 -12.43 13.60
C LEU A 104 1.56 -13.32 14.35
N ARG A 105 0.61 -13.87 13.61
CA ARG A 105 -0.33 -14.87 14.12
C ARG A 105 -0.35 -16.06 13.17
N ALA A 106 -0.35 -17.28 13.71
CA ALA A 106 -0.71 -18.43 12.88
C ALA A 106 -2.18 -18.28 12.43
N ALA A 107 -2.54 -18.73 11.23
CA ALA A 107 -3.80 -18.41 10.51
C ALA A 107 -5.16 -18.70 11.20
N LEU A 108 -5.17 -19.08 12.48
CA LEU A 108 -6.39 -19.22 13.26
C LEU A 108 -6.55 -18.00 14.19
N PRO A 109 -7.75 -17.41 14.31
CA PRO A 109 -7.99 -16.25 15.19
C PRO A 109 -7.52 -16.48 16.63
N ASP A 110 -7.63 -17.72 17.10
CA ASP A 110 -7.30 -18.15 18.45
C ASP A 110 -5.83 -18.58 18.62
N ALA A 111 -5.02 -18.50 17.56
CA ALA A 111 -3.62 -18.85 17.64
C ALA A 111 -2.84 -17.80 18.47
N PRO A 112 -1.77 -18.23 19.17
CA PRO A 112 -0.92 -17.31 19.90
C PRO A 112 -0.32 -16.26 18.95
N VAL A 113 -0.29 -15.03 19.44
CA VAL A 113 0.39 -13.91 18.78
C VAL A 113 1.87 -13.96 19.15
N TYR A 114 2.73 -13.85 18.15
CA TYR A 114 4.16 -13.68 18.32
C TYR A 114 4.44 -12.18 18.44
N PRO A 115 4.82 -11.69 19.64
CA PRO A 115 5.05 -10.26 19.85
C PRO A 115 6.30 -9.80 19.11
N PRO A 116 6.41 -8.49 18.83
CA PRO A 116 7.62 -7.92 18.28
C PRO A 116 8.82 -8.11 19.23
N ASP A 117 10.02 -8.19 18.66
CA ASP A 117 11.28 -8.13 19.37
C ASP A 117 11.65 -6.67 19.75
N GLY A 118 12.86 -6.49 20.29
CA GLY A 118 13.32 -5.18 20.77
C GLY A 118 13.41 -4.11 19.68
N ASP A 119 13.49 -4.50 18.41
CA ASP A 119 13.59 -3.61 17.26
C ASP A 119 12.22 -3.38 16.59
N GLY A 120 11.14 -3.90 17.17
CA GLY A 120 9.78 -3.79 16.62
C GLY A 120 9.46 -4.79 15.50
N GLY A 121 10.43 -5.63 15.12
CA GLY A 121 10.29 -6.68 14.12
C GLY A 121 9.80 -8.00 14.73
N VAL A 122 9.50 -8.99 13.89
CA VAL A 122 9.08 -10.32 14.35
C VAL A 122 9.67 -11.40 13.45
N ARG A 123 10.26 -12.41 14.09
CA ARG A 123 10.94 -13.53 13.44
C ARG A 123 10.13 -14.80 13.62
N ILE A 124 9.93 -15.54 12.53
CA ILE A 124 9.20 -16.80 12.59
C ILE A 124 9.78 -17.87 11.68
N ALA A 125 9.84 -19.11 12.18
CA ALA A 125 10.13 -20.24 11.30
C ALA A 125 8.93 -20.53 10.40
N LEU A 126 9.12 -20.37 9.10
CA LEU A 126 8.14 -20.66 8.05
C LEU A 126 7.61 -22.10 8.13
N ARG A 127 8.41 -23.04 8.66
CA ARG A 127 8.04 -24.44 8.89
C ARG A 127 6.82 -24.63 9.79
N GLN A 128 6.63 -23.75 10.78
CA GLN A 128 5.65 -23.96 11.84
C GLN A 128 4.26 -23.42 11.51
N LEU A 129 4.19 -22.42 10.64
CA LEU A 129 2.96 -21.66 10.43
C LEU A 129 2.02 -22.29 9.42
N GLY A 130 2.55 -22.85 8.32
CA GLY A 130 1.75 -23.18 7.15
C GLY A 130 1.12 -21.94 6.53
N ARG A 131 0.06 -21.42 7.16
CA ARG A 131 -0.59 -20.14 6.88
C ARG A 131 -0.45 -19.19 8.07
N PHE A 132 -0.29 -17.90 7.81
CA PHE A 132 -0.10 -16.88 8.85
C PHE A 132 -0.72 -15.54 8.47
N VAL A 133 -0.75 -14.64 9.45
CA VAL A 133 -1.25 -13.28 9.33
C VAL A 133 -0.18 -12.33 9.85
N ILE A 134 0.09 -11.28 9.09
CA ILE A 134 0.88 -10.12 9.51
C ILE A 134 -0.11 -9.05 9.97
N GLU A 135 0.02 -8.63 11.21
CA GLU A 135 -0.84 -7.63 11.83
C GLU A 135 0.01 -6.50 12.40
N SER A 136 -0.51 -5.29 12.46
CA SER A 136 0.04 -4.29 13.38
C SER A 136 -0.35 -4.65 14.82
N THR A 137 0.37 -4.10 15.79
CA THR A 137 0.17 -4.34 17.23
C THR A 137 -1.18 -3.89 17.77
N ASP A 138 -1.92 -3.06 17.03
CA ASP A 138 -3.31 -2.68 17.29
C ASP A 138 -4.32 -3.71 16.74
N GLY A 139 -3.85 -4.79 16.12
CA GLY A 139 -4.67 -5.89 15.60
C GLY A 139 -5.17 -5.69 14.18
N VAL A 140 -4.72 -4.68 13.44
CA VAL A 140 -5.10 -4.50 12.03
C VAL A 140 -4.34 -5.50 11.17
N VAL A 141 -5.07 -6.35 10.45
CA VAL A 141 -4.48 -7.30 9.50
C VAL A 141 -3.94 -6.55 8.27
N LEU A 142 -2.65 -6.73 7.98
CA LEU A 142 -1.94 -6.10 6.87
C LEU A 142 -1.74 -7.05 5.69
N ALA A 143 -1.47 -8.33 5.98
CA ALA A 143 -1.35 -9.35 4.96
C ALA A 143 -1.65 -10.74 5.55
N VAL A 144 -2.08 -11.63 4.66
CA VAL A 144 -2.12 -13.07 4.93
C VAL A 144 -1.05 -13.75 4.10
N GLY A 145 -0.35 -14.72 4.69
CA GLY A 145 0.78 -15.39 4.06
C GLY A 145 0.70 -16.89 4.16
N TRP A 146 1.31 -17.59 3.21
CA TRP A 146 1.49 -19.03 3.26
C TRP A 146 2.69 -19.48 2.44
N VAL A 147 3.21 -20.67 2.74
CA VAL A 147 4.37 -21.21 2.05
C VAL A 147 3.94 -22.31 1.09
N GLU A 148 4.36 -22.19 -0.17
CA GLU A 148 4.33 -23.26 -1.17
C GLU A 148 5.73 -23.84 -1.39
N SER A 149 5.82 -24.94 -2.15
CA SER A 149 7.03 -25.78 -2.29
C SER A 149 8.34 -25.05 -2.56
N ASP A 150 8.31 -23.84 -3.08
CA ASP A 150 9.47 -23.03 -3.46
C ASP A 150 9.20 -21.53 -3.33
N ALA A 151 8.11 -21.13 -2.65
CA ALA A 151 7.73 -19.73 -2.56
C ALA A 151 7.02 -19.37 -1.27
N LEU A 152 7.25 -18.16 -0.81
CA LEU A 152 6.41 -17.48 0.14
C LEU A 152 5.35 -16.69 -0.65
N LEU A 153 4.08 -17.00 -0.42
CA LEU A 153 2.95 -16.29 -1.00
C LEU A 153 2.40 -15.32 0.03
N LEU A 154 2.27 -14.06 -0.36
CA LEU A 154 1.74 -12.98 0.47
C LEU A 154 0.57 -12.33 -0.22
N GLN A 155 -0.49 -12.06 0.52
CA GLN A 155 -1.67 -11.40 0.01
C GLN A 155 -2.01 -10.22 0.93
N PRO A 156 -1.87 -8.97 0.46
CA PRO A 156 -2.14 -7.80 1.28
C PRO A 156 -3.63 -7.70 1.60
N VAL A 157 -3.93 -7.13 2.76
CA VAL A 157 -5.28 -6.93 3.27
C VAL A 157 -5.53 -5.43 3.41
N TYR A 158 -6.61 -4.97 2.79
CA TYR A 158 -7.00 -3.56 2.79
C TYR A 158 -8.03 -3.28 3.88
N GLY A 159 -9.04 -4.14 4.04
CA GLY A 159 -10.06 -3.98 5.11
C GLY A 159 -11.21 -3.03 4.76
N TRP A 160 -11.36 -2.63 3.49
CA TRP A 160 -12.53 -1.94 2.96
C TRP A 160 -12.94 -2.54 1.60
N PRO A 161 -14.22 -2.43 1.19
CA PRO A 161 -14.65 -2.87 -0.13
C PRO A 161 -14.06 -1.96 -1.21
N ALA A 162 -13.58 -2.53 -2.32
CA ALA A 162 -13.11 -1.74 -3.45
C ALA A 162 -14.23 -0.87 -4.05
N PRO A 163 -13.94 0.35 -4.55
CA PRO A 163 -14.94 1.14 -5.27
C PRO A 163 -15.34 0.45 -6.59
N PRO A 164 -16.64 0.43 -6.94
CA PRO A 164 -17.15 -0.23 -8.14
C PRO A 164 -16.95 0.65 -9.39
N LEU A 165 -15.69 0.82 -9.81
CA LEU A 165 -15.31 1.72 -10.91
C LEU A 165 -16.06 1.43 -12.23
N GLU A 166 -16.34 0.17 -12.50
CA GLU A 166 -17.07 -0.32 -13.68
C GLU A 166 -18.52 0.13 -13.75
N ASP A 167 -19.15 0.39 -12.61
CA ASP A 167 -20.53 0.84 -12.52
C ASP A 167 -20.66 2.35 -12.70
N TRP A 168 -19.53 3.07 -12.63
CA TRP A 168 -19.52 4.52 -12.74
C TRP A 168 -19.63 4.91 -14.20
N ASN A 169 -20.80 5.44 -14.56
CA ASN A 169 -21.01 6.04 -15.86
C ASN A 169 -20.28 7.39 -15.92
N VAL A 170 -18.99 7.33 -16.25
CA VAL A 170 -18.21 8.54 -16.53
C VAL A 170 -18.59 9.02 -17.93
N ASN A 171 -19.70 9.76 -18.03
CA ASN A 171 -20.18 10.38 -19.26
C ASN A 171 -19.29 11.57 -19.64
N THR A 172 -18.02 11.30 -19.90
CA THR A 172 -17.00 12.29 -20.26
C THR A 172 -16.38 11.93 -21.60
N THR A 173 -16.17 12.94 -22.42
CA THR A 173 -15.31 12.84 -23.62
C THR A 173 -13.82 12.86 -23.25
N ASP A 174 -13.49 13.01 -21.97
CA ASP A 174 -12.12 13.01 -21.47
C ASP A 174 -11.52 11.60 -21.47
N ARG A 175 -10.66 11.35 -22.47
CA ARG A 175 -9.94 10.08 -22.64
C ARG A 175 -9.14 9.68 -21.39
N ALA A 176 -8.55 10.63 -20.67
CA ALA A 176 -7.75 10.31 -19.49
C ALA A 176 -8.62 9.70 -18.37
N MET A 177 -9.86 10.19 -18.21
CA MET A 177 -10.81 9.63 -17.24
C MET A 177 -11.32 8.25 -17.68
N GLN A 178 -11.55 8.04 -18.98
CA GLN A 178 -11.92 6.72 -19.52
C GLN A 178 -10.79 5.69 -19.30
N ASP A 179 -9.54 6.08 -19.53
CA ASP A 179 -8.36 5.24 -19.29
C ASP A 179 -8.19 4.91 -17.79
N ILE A 180 -8.55 5.82 -16.88
CA ILE A 180 -8.58 5.55 -15.44
C ILE A 180 -9.59 4.45 -15.10
N VAL A 181 -10.82 4.53 -15.61
CA VAL A 181 -11.85 3.49 -15.37
C VAL A 181 -11.42 2.16 -15.97
N ALA A 182 -10.88 2.16 -17.20
CA ALA A 182 -10.42 0.96 -17.87
C ALA A 182 -9.31 0.24 -17.08
N ARG A 183 -8.34 0.98 -16.54
CA ARG A 183 -7.28 0.42 -15.68
C ARG A 183 -7.80 -0.21 -14.40
N GLY A 184 -8.99 0.16 -13.92
CA GLY A 184 -9.56 -0.34 -12.68
C GLY A 184 -9.98 -1.81 -12.69
N ARG A 185 -10.24 -2.39 -13.88
CA ARG A 185 -10.97 -3.67 -14.02
C ARG A 185 -10.29 -4.89 -13.41
N ASP A 186 -8.96 -4.91 -13.35
CA ASP A 186 -8.18 -6.04 -12.83
C ASP A 186 -7.20 -5.63 -11.74
N THR A 187 -7.54 -4.57 -11.02
CA THR A 187 -6.69 -4.02 -9.95
C THR A 187 -7.28 -4.27 -8.58
N ASP A 188 -6.43 -4.24 -7.57
CA ASP A 188 -6.85 -4.49 -6.20
C ASP A 188 -7.61 -3.31 -5.57
N ALA A 189 -8.10 -3.51 -4.34
CA ALA A 189 -8.91 -2.51 -3.66
C ALA A 189 -8.17 -1.18 -3.44
N TRP A 190 -6.86 -1.21 -3.14
CA TRP A 190 -6.07 0.02 -3.00
C TRP A 190 -6.01 0.79 -4.31
N GLN A 191 -5.60 0.14 -5.39
CA GLN A 191 -5.45 0.80 -6.68
C GLN A 191 -6.79 1.31 -7.21
N ARG A 192 -7.89 0.55 -7.03
CA ARG A 192 -9.23 1.03 -7.36
C ARG A 192 -9.61 2.27 -6.54
N THR A 193 -9.25 2.30 -5.26
CA THR A 193 -9.48 3.46 -4.38
C THR A 193 -8.67 4.68 -4.80
N VAL A 194 -7.41 4.48 -5.20
CA VAL A 194 -6.56 5.53 -5.77
C VAL A 194 -7.20 6.11 -7.03
N LEU A 195 -7.60 5.25 -7.97
CA LEU A 195 -8.25 5.67 -9.22
C LEU A 195 -9.57 6.41 -8.94
N ALA A 196 -10.35 5.98 -7.95
CA ALA A 196 -11.52 6.70 -7.48
C ALA A 196 -11.18 8.10 -6.95
N GLY A 197 -10.12 8.23 -6.18
CA GLY A 197 -9.65 9.52 -5.66
C GLY A 197 -9.18 10.46 -6.78
N VAL A 198 -8.46 9.92 -7.77
CA VAL A 198 -8.07 10.66 -8.96
C VAL A 198 -9.30 11.14 -9.73
N LEU A 199 -10.31 10.27 -9.96
CA LEU A 199 -11.58 10.68 -10.59
C LEU A 199 -12.29 11.76 -9.78
N ALA A 200 -12.37 11.62 -8.44
CA ALA A 200 -13.01 12.58 -7.56
C ALA A 200 -12.38 13.98 -7.65
N ARG A 201 -11.05 14.02 -7.82
CA ARG A 201 -10.29 15.26 -7.98
C ARG A 201 -10.47 15.84 -9.38
N LEU A 202 -10.31 15.03 -10.42
CA LEU A 202 -10.44 15.47 -11.82
C LEU A 202 -11.86 15.94 -12.18
N ALA A 203 -12.88 15.38 -11.53
CA ALA A 203 -14.26 15.81 -11.69
C ALA A 203 -14.60 17.10 -10.94
N THR A 204 -13.64 17.70 -10.22
CA THR A 204 -13.84 19.00 -9.57
C THR A 204 -13.59 20.10 -10.61
N PRO A 205 -14.62 20.83 -11.07
CA PRO A 205 -14.42 21.93 -12.02
C PRO A 205 -13.47 22.98 -11.43
N ALA A 206 -12.62 23.57 -12.27
CA ALA A 206 -11.75 24.67 -11.84
C ALA A 206 -12.62 25.83 -11.33
N ALA A 207 -12.12 26.59 -10.35
CA ALA A 207 -12.87 27.70 -9.74
C ALA A 207 -13.38 28.74 -10.78
N VAL A 208 -12.63 28.91 -11.87
CA VAL A 208 -12.98 29.76 -13.01
C VAL A 208 -14.17 29.20 -13.79
N ASP A 209 -14.20 27.89 -14.02
CA ASP A 209 -15.28 27.20 -14.75
C ASP A 209 -16.57 27.18 -13.96
N VAL A 210 -16.50 27.01 -12.62
CA VAL A 210 -17.68 27.10 -11.75
C VAL A 210 -18.33 28.48 -11.85
N ARG A 211 -17.54 29.56 -11.79
CA ARG A 211 -18.06 30.93 -11.91
C ARG A 211 -18.68 31.16 -13.29
N ALA A 212 -18.07 30.66 -14.36
CA ALA A 212 -18.59 30.77 -15.72
C ALA A 212 -19.89 29.95 -15.93
N LEU A 213 -19.97 28.74 -15.38
CA LEU A 213 -21.17 27.88 -15.43
C LEU A 213 -22.31 28.47 -14.61
N MET A 214 -22.02 29.00 -13.41
CA MET A 214 -23.00 29.73 -12.59
C MET A 214 -23.52 30.97 -13.31
N ALA A 215 -22.63 31.74 -13.97
CA ALA A 215 -23.02 32.93 -14.73
C ALA A 215 -23.91 32.61 -15.95
N ARG A 216 -23.81 31.40 -16.50
CA ARG A 216 -24.66 30.91 -17.61
C ARG A 216 -25.98 30.30 -17.14
N GLY A 217 -26.23 30.23 -15.83
CA GLY A 217 -27.44 29.62 -15.25
C GLY A 217 -27.53 28.11 -15.44
N ASP A 218 -26.45 27.45 -15.85
CA ASP A 218 -26.45 26.02 -16.18
C ASP A 218 -26.13 25.16 -14.95
N VAL A 219 -27.03 25.23 -13.97
CA VAL A 219 -26.94 24.47 -12.72
C VAL A 219 -27.03 22.95 -12.99
N THR A 220 -27.67 22.57 -14.09
CA THR A 220 -27.82 21.16 -14.50
C THR A 220 -26.51 20.60 -15.08
N ALA A 221 -25.76 21.38 -15.86
CA ALA A 221 -24.41 21.00 -16.29
C ALA A 221 -23.44 20.93 -15.12
N LEU A 222 -23.55 21.83 -14.13
CA LEU A 222 -22.83 21.71 -12.85
C LEU A 222 -23.15 20.36 -12.19
N SER A 223 -24.44 20.04 -11.99
CA SER A 223 -24.91 18.78 -11.39
C SER A 223 -24.43 17.52 -12.13
N ARG A 224 -24.38 17.51 -13.46
CA ARG A 224 -23.94 16.36 -14.28
C ARG A 224 -22.43 16.27 -14.45
N ALA A 225 -21.71 17.40 -14.39
CA ALA A 225 -20.25 17.43 -14.41
C ALA A 225 -19.63 16.86 -13.14
N PHE A 226 -20.40 16.81 -12.04
CA PHE A 226 -19.99 16.05 -10.87
C PHE A 226 -20.08 14.56 -11.18
N VAL A 227 -18.92 13.93 -11.42
CA VAL A 227 -18.73 12.51 -11.11
C VAL A 227 -18.84 12.40 -9.59
N GLY A 228 -20.08 12.44 -9.10
CA GLY A 228 -20.43 12.36 -7.69
C GLY A 228 -20.28 10.96 -7.14
N GLU A 229 -20.13 9.96 -8.02
CA GLU A 229 -20.04 8.54 -7.64
C GLU A 229 -18.83 8.23 -6.74
N PRO A 230 -17.57 8.61 -7.06
CA PRO A 230 -16.44 8.40 -6.15
C PRO A 230 -16.66 9.01 -4.76
N ARG A 231 -17.13 10.27 -4.71
CA ARG A 231 -17.38 10.98 -3.45
C ARG A 231 -18.56 10.37 -2.69
N GLY A 232 -19.61 9.97 -3.42
CA GLY A 232 -20.79 9.30 -2.89
C GLY A 232 -20.48 7.92 -2.34
N TRP A 233 -19.61 7.16 -2.99
CA TRP A 233 -19.06 5.90 -2.48
C TRP A 233 -18.32 6.13 -1.16
N ALA A 234 -17.41 7.12 -1.11
CA ALA A 234 -16.65 7.44 0.10
C ALA A 234 -17.57 7.80 1.28
N ARG A 235 -18.63 8.61 1.05
CA ARG A 235 -19.64 8.95 2.07
C ARG A 235 -20.46 7.76 2.58
N ARG A 236 -20.52 6.66 1.83
CA ARG A 236 -21.27 5.44 2.19
C ARG A 236 -20.40 4.39 2.87
N LEU A 237 -19.09 4.59 2.95
CA LEU A 237 -18.21 3.67 3.66
C LEU A 237 -18.62 3.60 5.14
N ALA A 238 -18.61 2.39 5.69
CA ALA A 238 -18.78 2.20 7.12
C ALA A 238 -17.61 2.85 7.90
N PRO A 239 -17.82 3.34 9.14
CA PRO A 239 -16.76 3.96 9.93
C PRO A 239 -15.49 3.11 10.02
N SER A 240 -15.62 1.80 10.25
CA SER A 240 -14.47 0.88 10.30
C SER A 240 -13.71 0.78 8.98
N ALA A 241 -14.37 0.95 7.83
CA ALA A 241 -13.73 0.96 6.52
C ALA A 241 -13.01 2.30 6.26
N VAL A 242 -13.56 3.40 6.76
CA VAL A 242 -12.90 4.71 6.73
C VAL A 242 -11.65 4.69 7.61
N ASP A 243 -11.73 4.13 8.82
CA ASP A 243 -10.60 3.97 9.73
C ASP A 243 -9.51 3.08 9.12
N ALA A 244 -9.89 1.96 8.50
CA ALA A 244 -8.96 1.07 7.80
C ALA A 244 -8.26 1.79 6.64
N LEU A 245 -9.00 2.55 5.84
CA LEU A 245 -8.44 3.33 4.73
C LEU A 245 -7.48 4.42 5.22
N GLU A 246 -7.82 5.16 6.28
CA GLU A 246 -6.94 6.17 6.87
C GLU A 246 -5.68 5.53 7.48
N ALA A 247 -5.82 4.43 8.23
CA ALA A 247 -4.67 3.68 8.77
C ALA A 247 -3.72 3.21 7.65
N HIS A 248 -4.27 2.75 6.52
CA HIS A 248 -3.47 2.32 5.37
C HIS A 248 -2.79 3.48 4.65
N ALA A 249 -3.52 4.56 4.43
CA ALA A 249 -2.98 5.77 3.79
C ALA A 249 -1.90 6.43 4.64
N THR A 250 -2.07 6.46 5.97
CA THR A 250 -1.07 7.01 6.90
C THR A 250 0.21 6.18 6.93
N ARG A 251 0.13 4.83 6.90
CA ARG A 251 1.30 3.97 6.71
C ARG A 251 2.04 4.27 5.41
N ARG A 252 1.30 4.38 4.30
CA ARG A 252 1.86 4.74 2.99
C ARG A 252 2.50 6.13 2.95
N ALA A 253 1.92 7.09 3.66
CA ALA A 253 2.49 8.43 3.80
C ALA A 253 3.79 8.44 4.62
N ARG A 254 3.89 7.61 5.67
CA ARG A 254 5.15 7.43 6.43
C ARG A 254 6.23 6.78 5.57
N ALA A 255 5.90 5.70 4.86
CA ALA A 255 6.82 5.06 3.92
C ALA A 255 7.29 6.06 2.84
N LEU A 256 6.38 6.86 2.27
CA LEU A 256 6.74 7.93 1.34
C LEU A 256 7.74 8.94 1.95
N GLY A 257 7.52 9.35 3.20
CA GLY A 257 8.45 10.24 3.91
C GLY A 257 9.84 9.63 4.10
N HIS A 258 9.92 8.34 4.41
CA HIS A 258 11.17 7.61 4.52
C HIS A 258 11.88 7.51 3.16
N ASP A 259 11.17 7.08 2.11
CA ASP A 259 11.75 6.96 0.77
C ASP A 259 12.23 8.32 0.22
N LEU A 260 11.57 9.42 0.58
CA LEU A 260 12.01 10.79 0.24
C LEU A 260 13.30 11.17 0.98
N ALA A 261 13.45 10.80 2.24
CA ALA A 261 14.67 11.03 3.01
C ALA A 261 15.83 10.17 2.45
N ASP A 262 15.57 8.90 2.17
CA ASP A 262 16.56 8.00 1.58
C ASP A 262 17.01 8.49 0.19
N LEU A 263 16.07 8.96 -0.64
CA LEU A 263 16.40 9.56 -1.92
C LEU A 263 17.28 10.79 -1.71
N PHE A 264 16.93 11.70 -0.77
CA PHE A 264 17.71 12.89 -0.45
C PHE A 264 19.17 12.57 -0.11
N ASP A 265 19.39 11.55 0.72
CA ASP A 265 20.72 11.12 1.16
C ASP A 265 21.53 10.45 0.04
N THR A 266 20.86 9.91 -0.99
CA THR A 266 21.49 9.17 -2.09
C THR A 266 21.66 9.98 -3.39
N LEU A 267 21.11 11.20 -3.47
CA LEU A 267 21.14 12.07 -4.65
C LEU A 267 22.54 12.33 -5.23
N SER A 268 23.61 12.18 -4.45
CA SER A 268 24.98 12.44 -4.90
C SER A 268 25.58 11.36 -5.80
N ILE A 269 24.93 10.21 -6.01
CA ILE A 269 25.60 9.00 -6.50
C ILE A 269 25.20 8.63 -7.95
N GLU A 270 23.93 8.72 -8.38
CA GLU A 270 23.50 8.28 -9.73
C GLU A 270 22.27 9.03 -10.29
N GLY A 271 22.42 9.77 -11.40
CA GLY A 271 21.37 10.66 -11.92
C GLY A 271 20.13 9.97 -12.54
N PHE A 272 20.28 8.84 -13.25
CA PHE A 272 19.14 8.21 -13.95
C PHE A 272 18.24 7.39 -13.00
N GLU A 273 18.82 6.68 -12.04
CA GLU A 273 18.06 5.91 -11.04
C GLU A 273 17.33 6.85 -10.08
N ALA A 274 17.95 7.98 -9.73
CA ALA A 274 17.32 9.04 -8.96
C ALA A 274 16.07 9.60 -9.67
N SER A 275 16.13 9.85 -11.00
CA SER A 275 14.97 10.34 -11.76
C SER A 275 13.80 9.35 -11.76
N ARG A 276 14.05 8.06 -12.01
CA ARG A 276 12.97 7.03 -11.98
C ARG A 276 12.38 6.87 -10.58
N SER A 277 13.24 6.88 -9.56
CA SER A 277 12.80 6.82 -8.16
C SER A 277 11.94 8.04 -7.82
N TRP A 278 12.38 9.23 -8.20
CA TRP A 278 11.65 10.47 -8.00
C TRP A 278 10.27 10.48 -8.67
N GLU A 279 10.17 10.04 -9.93
CA GLU A 279 8.89 9.93 -10.63
C GLU A 279 7.93 8.98 -9.88
N GLY A 280 8.43 7.84 -9.41
CA GLY A 280 7.67 6.91 -8.57
C GLY A 280 7.15 7.56 -7.27
N LEU A 281 7.96 8.40 -6.61
CA LEU A 281 7.54 9.15 -5.43
C LEU A 281 6.47 10.20 -5.75
N CYS A 282 6.56 10.86 -6.92
CA CYS A 282 5.56 11.80 -7.40
C CYS A 282 4.19 11.12 -7.60
N TYR A 283 4.14 9.96 -8.25
CA TYR A 283 2.88 9.20 -8.40
C TYR A 283 2.31 8.75 -7.05
N ARG A 284 3.16 8.24 -6.15
CA ARG A 284 2.70 7.82 -4.81
C ARG A 284 2.15 8.98 -4.00
N ARG A 285 2.76 10.17 -4.10
CA ARG A 285 2.23 11.38 -3.47
C ARG A 285 0.88 11.78 -4.07
N ASP A 286 0.73 11.68 -5.38
CA ASP A 286 -0.52 11.97 -6.07
C ASP A 286 -1.63 10.94 -5.74
N ASP A 287 -1.27 9.67 -5.57
CA ASP A 287 -2.19 8.62 -5.12
C ASP A 287 -2.77 8.99 -3.74
N LEU A 288 -1.89 9.34 -2.79
CA LEU A 288 -2.28 9.75 -1.44
C LEU A 288 -3.12 11.03 -1.43
N GLU A 289 -2.90 11.94 -2.38
CA GLU A 289 -3.73 13.13 -2.57
C GLU A 289 -5.17 12.75 -2.98
N GLY A 290 -5.31 11.79 -3.91
CA GLY A 290 -6.61 11.24 -4.28
C GLY A 290 -7.33 10.59 -3.08
N ILE A 291 -6.61 9.80 -2.29
CA ILE A 291 -7.16 9.18 -1.06
C ILE A 291 -7.56 10.24 -0.04
N ARG A 292 -6.76 11.30 0.14
CA ARG A 292 -7.07 12.42 1.03
C ARG A 292 -8.40 13.09 0.68
N VAL A 293 -8.70 13.23 -0.62
CA VAL A 293 -10.00 13.76 -1.08
C VAL A 293 -11.15 12.84 -0.66
N LEU A 294 -10.99 11.52 -0.84
CA LEU A 294 -12.03 10.55 -0.47
C LEU A 294 -12.23 10.47 1.06
N LEU A 295 -11.15 10.45 1.85
CA LEU A 295 -11.24 10.42 3.31
C LEU A 295 -11.97 11.65 3.87
N ARG A 296 -11.75 12.84 3.28
CA ARG A 296 -12.48 14.05 3.67
C ARG A 296 -13.98 13.94 3.44
N GLU A 297 -14.40 13.27 2.37
CA GLU A 297 -15.83 12.99 2.13
C GLU A 297 -16.40 12.05 3.21
N GLY A 298 -15.59 11.11 3.71
CA GLY A 298 -15.93 10.24 4.83
C GLY A 298 -15.81 10.88 6.23
N GLY A 299 -15.45 12.18 6.32
CA GLY A 299 -15.26 12.87 7.60
C GLY A 299 -13.95 12.54 8.33
N ALA A 300 -12.96 12.01 7.62
CA ALA A 300 -11.66 11.57 8.14
C ALA A 300 -10.48 12.22 7.40
N GLY A 301 -9.25 11.74 7.66
CA GLY A 301 -8.05 12.12 6.90
C GLY A 301 -7.16 13.18 7.56
N HIS A 302 -7.47 13.61 8.78
CA HIS A 302 -6.63 14.56 9.51
C HIS A 302 -5.24 14.00 9.86
N ALA A 303 -5.14 12.70 10.14
CA ALA A 303 -3.84 12.09 10.42
C ALA A 303 -3.00 12.00 9.15
N LEU A 304 -3.63 11.63 8.03
CA LEU A 304 -2.98 11.60 6.71
C LEU A 304 -2.49 12.99 6.31
N GLU A 305 -3.30 14.03 6.47
CA GLU A 305 -2.95 15.41 6.11
C GLU A 305 -1.70 15.91 6.85
N ARG A 306 -1.57 15.62 8.15
CA ARG A 306 -0.36 15.97 8.91
C ARG A 306 0.90 15.28 8.36
N LEU A 307 0.81 13.98 8.08
CA LEU A 307 1.94 13.20 7.54
C LEU A 307 2.34 13.67 6.14
N LEU A 308 1.35 13.99 5.30
CA LEU A 308 1.61 14.53 3.97
C LEU A 308 2.26 15.91 4.04
N ALA A 309 1.87 16.77 4.99
CA ALA A 309 2.53 18.06 5.17
C ALA A 309 4.02 17.93 5.52
N ASP A 310 4.39 16.90 6.28
CA ASP A 310 5.78 16.60 6.61
C ASP A 310 6.54 16.04 5.39
N ALA A 311 5.97 15.06 4.69
CA ALA A 311 6.52 14.54 3.44
C ALA A 311 6.68 15.64 2.38
N ASP A 312 5.75 16.59 2.31
CA ASP A 312 5.80 17.71 1.37
C ASP A 312 6.94 18.69 1.67
N ARG A 313 7.36 18.83 2.93
CA ARG A 313 8.56 19.61 3.27
C ARG A 313 9.82 18.92 2.75
N THR A 314 9.96 17.61 2.95
CA THR A 314 11.08 16.82 2.43
C THR A 314 11.08 16.80 0.90
N GLY A 315 9.93 16.55 0.26
CA GLY A 315 9.80 16.52 -1.19
C GLY A 315 10.18 17.84 -1.86
N ARG A 316 9.82 18.99 -1.27
CA ARG A 316 10.30 20.30 -1.77
C ARG A 316 11.83 20.45 -1.65
N ALA A 317 12.43 19.96 -0.57
CA ALA A 317 13.89 20.00 -0.41
C ALA A 317 14.59 19.09 -1.43
N VAL A 318 14.08 17.87 -1.64
CA VAL A 318 14.58 16.93 -2.66
C VAL A 318 14.46 17.53 -4.06
N ARG A 319 13.29 18.09 -4.40
CA ARG A 319 13.05 18.74 -5.71
C ARG A 319 14.03 19.87 -6.01
N GLY A 320 14.43 20.65 -5.00
CA GLY A 320 15.44 21.70 -5.19
C GLY A 320 16.84 21.19 -5.56
N ASN A 321 17.12 19.90 -5.31
CA ASN A 321 18.40 19.26 -5.62
C ASN A 321 18.35 18.35 -6.86
N LEU A 322 17.16 17.97 -7.30
CA LEU A 322 16.95 17.25 -8.55
C LEU A 322 16.87 18.26 -9.71
N GLY A 323 17.62 18.03 -10.79
CA GLY A 323 17.51 18.84 -12.01
C GLY A 323 16.11 18.82 -12.62
N ASP A 324 15.87 19.67 -13.63
CA ASP A 324 14.54 20.11 -14.09
C ASP A 324 13.58 19.07 -14.73
N ALA A 325 13.81 17.75 -14.68
CA ALA A 325 13.03 16.81 -15.49
C ALA A 325 12.21 15.79 -14.66
N VAL A 326 10.99 16.17 -14.27
CA VAL A 326 9.85 15.24 -14.30
C VAL A 326 9.22 15.39 -15.69
N ASP A 327 9.11 14.29 -16.43
CA ASP A 327 8.62 14.31 -17.81
C ASP A 327 7.26 15.05 -17.95
N ALA A 328 7.14 15.88 -19.00
CA ALA A 328 5.92 16.61 -19.36
C ALA A 328 4.86 15.73 -20.00
N THR A 329 5.21 14.53 -20.46
CA THR A 329 4.31 13.67 -21.22
C THR A 329 3.26 12.97 -20.35
N ASP A 330 3.45 12.92 -19.02
CA ASP A 330 2.45 12.36 -18.13
C ASP A 330 1.30 13.35 -17.88
N GLU A 331 0.14 13.05 -18.49
CA GLU A 331 -1.08 13.84 -18.38
C GLU A 331 -1.59 13.98 -16.93
N ARG A 332 -1.36 12.98 -16.08
CA ARG A 332 -1.81 13.00 -14.68
C ARG A 332 -1.01 14.02 -13.89
N LEU A 333 0.33 13.97 -13.92
CA LEU A 333 1.21 14.93 -13.24
C LEU A 333 1.14 16.34 -13.86
N ARG A 334 0.86 16.43 -15.17
CA ARG A 334 0.57 17.71 -15.83
C ARG A 334 -0.68 18.38 -15.25
N ARG A 335 -1.76 17.63 -15.04
CA ARG A 335 -2.99 18.17 -14.43
C ARG A 335 -2.80 18.59 -12.98
N VAL A 336 -1.93 17.92 -12.24
CA VAL A 336 -1.52 18.38 -10.90
C VAL A 336 -0.90 19.78 -11.00
N ALA A 337 0.12 19.95 -11.84
CA ALA A 337 0.82 21.23 -11.99
C ALA A 337 -0.11 22.37 -12.44
N LEU A 338 -1.11 22.07 -13.27
CA LEU A 338 -2.12 23.05 -13.68
C LEU A 338 -3.06 23.47 -12.54
N GLY A 339 -3.44 22.54 -11.68
CA GLY A 339 -4.35 22.80 -10.55
C GLY A 339 -3.66 23.40 -9.32
N ASP A 340 -2.41 23.00 -9.09
CA ASP A 340 -1.55 23.48 -8.00
C ASP A 340 -0.10 23.60 -8.51
N PRO A 341 0.30 24.78 -9.04
CA PRO A 341 1.66 25.00 -9.51
C PRO A 341 2.74 24.87 -8.44
N ALA A 342 2.38 24.93 -7.15
CA ALA A 342 3.32 24.77 -6.03
C ALA A 342 3.50 23.29 -5.63
N ALA A 343 2.72 22.36 -6.19
CA ALA A 343 2.84 20.94 -5.93
C ALA A 343 4.19 20.41 -6.45
N TRP A 344 5.07 20.04 -5.53
CA TRP A 344 6.40 19.51 -5.86
C TRP A 344 6.34 18.19 -6.65
N TRP A 345 5.22 17.48 -6.62
CA TRP A 345 5.01 16.25 -7.38
C TRP A 345 4.35 16.46 -8.75
N GLY A 346 4.00 17.72 -9.09
CA GLY A 346 3.51 18.07 -10.42
C GLY A 346 4.64 18.18 -11.45
N SER A 347 4.31 17.99 -12.73
CA SER A 347 5.28 18.07 -13.83
C SER A 347 5.99 19.43 -13.90
N THR A 348 7.32 19.41 -14.08
CA THR A 348 8.18 20.62 -14.21
C THR A 348 8.28 21.12 -15.65
N ALA A 349 8.13 20.23 -16.63
CA ALA A 349 8.32 20.52 -18.05
C ALA A 349 7.18 21.33 -18.69
N TYR A 350 6.22 21.79 -17.90
CA TYR A 350 5.20 22.74 -18.34
C TYR A 350 5.75 24.15 -18.62
N HIS A 351 6.85 24.54 -17.96
CA HIS A 351 7.45 25.88 -18.15
C HIS A 351 8.15 26.06 -19.50
N THR A 352 8.50 24.97 -20.19
CA THR A 352 9.23 25.01 -21.47
C THR A 352 8.34 25.19 -22.70
N HIS A 353 7.02 25.11 -22.58
CA HIS A 353 6.07 25.18 -23.71
C HIS A 353 5.17 26.43 -23.71
N LEU A 354 5.42 27.41 -22.82
CA LEU A 354 4.65 28.66 -22.72
C LEU A 354 5.40 29.92 -23.16
N PHE A 355 6.56 29.78 -23.82
CA PHE A 355 7.30 30.90 -24.40
C PHE A 355 7.47 30.76 -25.91
#